data_AF-A0A7W2SKE8-F1
#
_entry.id   AF-A0A7W2SKE8-F1
#
_cell.length_a   1.000
_cell.length_b   1.000
_cell.length_c   1.000
_cell.angle_alpha   90.00
_cell.angle_beta   90.00
_cell.angle_gamma   90.00
#
_symmetry.space_group_name_H-M   'P 1'
#
loop_
_entity.id
_entity.type
_entity.pdbx_description
1 polymer ?
#
loop_
_entity_poly.entity_id
_entity_poly.type
_entity_poly.pdbx_seq_one_letter_code
_entity_poly.pdbx_strand_id
1 'polypeptide(L)'
;MLKTIVLFICTSLTATLLVCIVSTQIVLADVQSFGLSIPWAVRLDATIKDILGLAPVLYLLISIGFLIGFILAKYAHQFIGGNRMAWYIASGCTTFPLTMYLIQYIMGLTIIASTRTPLGLFLTTCCCIFSAWLFALLTSRTKIQLITQGNQNDK
;
A
#
# COMPACT_ATOMS: atom_id res chain seq x y z
N MET A 1 16.19 -15.24 0.28
CA MET A 1 15.36 -14.49 1.26
C MET A 1 15.61 -12.98 1.19
N LEU A 2 16.86 -12.51 1.09
CA LEU A 2 17.20 -11.07 1.00
C LEU A 2 16.42 -10.30 -0.10
N LYS A 3 16.37 -10.84 -1.33
CA LYS A 3 15.62 -10.22 -2.46
C LYS A 3 14.15 -9.98 -2.13
N THR A 4 13.49 -10.90 -1.43
CA THR A 4 12.08 -10.80 -1.06
C THR A 4 11.84 -9.73 0.00
N ILE A 5 12.76 -9.60 0.96
CA ILE A 5 12.71 -8.56 2.00
C ILE A 5 12.87 -7.18 1.35
N VAL A 6 13.83 -7.02 0.43
CA VAL A 6 14.02 -5.76 -0.32
C VAL A 6 12.76 -5.41 -1.12
N LEU A 7 12.19 -6.37 -1.85
CA LEU A 7 10.94 -6.15 -2.60
C LEU A 7 9.77 -5.76 -1.68
N PHE A 8 9.68 -6.36 -0.50
CA PHE A 8 8.65 -6.02 0.49
C PHE A 8 8.82 -4.59 0.97
N ILE A 9 10.03 -4.19 1.37
CA ILE A 9 10.35 -2.82 1.79
C ILE A 9 10.00 -1.82 0.69
N CYS A 10 10.45 -2.06 -0.55
CA CYS A 10 10.15 -1.18 -1.69
C CYS A 10 8.65 -1.08 -1.96
N THR A 11 7.91 -2.20 -1.82
CA THR A 11 6.46 -2.22 -2.02
C THR A 11 5.72 -1.44 -0.95
N SER A 12 6.05 -1.66 0.31
CA SER A 12 5.44 -0.94 1.44
C SER A 12 5.74 0.55 1.31
N LEU A 13 6.98 0.92 0.97
CA LEU A 13 7.36 2.31 0.74
C LEU A 13 6.57 2.94 -0.40
N THR A 14 6.41 2.23 -1.52
CA THR A 14 5.62 2.69 -2.67
C THR A 14 4.17 2.92 -2.28
N ALA A 15 3.55 1.98 -1.55
CA ALA A 15 2.19 2.13 -1.03
C ALA A 15 2.07 3.35 -0.11
N THR A 16 3.00 3.52 0.82
CA THR A 16 3.02 4.66 1.75
C THR A 16 3.08 5.99 1.01
N LEU A 17 3.99 6.13 0.04
CA LEU A 17 4.14 7.37 -0.71
C LEU A 17 2.88 7.68 -1.52
N LEU A 18 2.32 6.69 -2.22
CA LEU A 18 1.08 6.86 -2.97
C LEU A 18 -0.09 7.28 -2.07
N VAL A 19 -0.30 6.55 -0.95
CA VAL A 19 -1.36 6.85 0.02
C VAL A 19 -1.17 8.23 0.63
N CYS A 20 0.06 8.61 0.98
CA CYS A 20 0.38 9.92 1.53
C CYS A 20 0.03 11.02 0.54
N ILE A 21 0.54 10.96 -0.69
CA ILE A 21 0.29 11.97 -1.73
C ILE A 21 -1.22 12.09 -2.00
N VAL A 22 -1.90 10.97 -2.26
CA VAL A 22 -3.34 10.95 -2.57
C VAL A 22 -4.15 11.50 -1.39
N SER A 23 -3.82 11.08 -0.16
CA SER A 23 -4.48 11.57 1.04
C SER A 23 -4.32 13.08 1.19
N THR A 24 -3.12 13.63 1.02
CA THR A 24 -2.88 15.08 1.08
C THR A 24 -3.71 15.82 0.03
N GLN A 25 -3.76 15.32 -1.22
CA GLN A 25 -4.52 15.99 -2.27
C GLN A 25 -6.03 16.01 -1.99
N ILE A 26 -6.58 14.93 -1.41
CA ILE A 26 -7.99 14.84 -1.02
C ILE A 26 -8.29 15.82 0.12
N VAL A 27 -7.45 15.85 1.16
CA VAL A 27 -7.61 16.77 2.29
C VAL A 27 -7.53 18.23 1.82
N LEU A 28 -6.59 18.56 0.93
CA LEU A 28 -6.51 19.91 0.37
C LEU A 28 -7.72 20.25 -0.51
N ALA A 29 -8.24 19.30 -1.29
CA ALA A 29 -9.44 19.53 -2.07
C ALA A 29 -10.66 19.81 -1.17
N ASP A 30 -10.79 19.08 -0.06
CA ASP A 30 -11.82 19.33 0.95
C ASP A 30 -11.65 20.73 1.58
N VAL A 31 -10.41 21.12 1.92
CA VAL A 31 -10.13 22.47 2.46
C VAL A 31 -10.47 23.57 1.45
N GLN A 32 -10.15 23.36 0.18
CA GLN A 32 -10.47 24.29 -0.90
C GLN A 32 -11.99 24.46 -1.08
N SER A 33 -12.78 23.41 -0.83
CA SER A 33 -14.24 23.47 -0.90
C SER A 33 -14.87 24.44 0.12
N PHE A 34 -14.18 24.76 1.21
CA PHE A 34 -14.61 25.77 2.18
C PHE A 34 -14.30 27.22 1.75
N GLY A 35 -13.85 27.44 0.52
CA GLY A 35 -13.57 28.78 -0.03
C GLY A 35 -12.16 29.29 0.20
N LEU A 36 -11.25 28.44 0.67
CA LEU A 36 -9.83 28.78 0.84
C LEU A 36 -9.09 28.64 -0.51
N SER A 37 -8.31 29.66 -0.87
CA SER A 37 -7.43 29.59 -2.04
C SER A 37 -6.19 28.76 -1.70
N ILE A 38 -6.01 27.63 -2.39
CA ILE A 38 -4.85 26.75 -2.21
C ILE A 38 -3.98 26.80 -3.46
N PRO A 39 -2.96 27.67 -3.51
CA PRO A 39 -2.06 27.75 -4.65
C PRO A 39 -1.20 26.48 -4.73
N TRP A 40 -0.68 26.18 -5.93
CA TRP A 40 0.15 25.00 -6.19
C TRP A 40 1.35 24.86 -5.25
N ALA A 41 1.98 25.98 -4.88
CA ALA A 41 3.10 26.00 -3.94
C ALA A 41 2.71 25.43 -2.55
N VAL A 42 1.51 25.76 -2.06
CA VAL A 42 1.00 25.25 -0.77
C VAL A 42 0.69 23.75 -0.88
N ARG A 43 0.20 23.27 -2.02
CA ARG A 43 -0.06 21.84 -2.23
C ARG A 43 1.22 21.02 -2.16
N LEU A 44 2.30 21.51 -2.78
CA LEU A 44 3.61 20.87 -2.73
C LEU A 44 4.22 20.91 -1.32
N ASP A 45 4.20 22.08 -0.67
CA ASP A 45 4.72 22.24 0.69
C ASP A 45 4.00 21.33 1.71
N ALA A 46 2.66 21.26 1.63
CA ALA A 46 1.87 20.34 2.45
C ALA A 46 2.22 18.87 2.20
N THR A 47 2.41 18.49 0.93
CA THR A 47 2.79 17.11 0.58
C THR A 47 4.17 16.74 1.14
N ILE A 48 5.14 17.67 1.09
CA ILE A 48 6.48 17.44 1.66
C ILE A 48 6.39 17.29 3.18
N LYS A 49 5.60 18.15 3.85
CA LYS A 49 5.38 18.06 5.30
C LYS A 49 4.71 16.75 5.70
N ASP A 50 3.71 16.30 4.94
CA ASP A 50 3.06 15.01 5.19
C ASP A 50 4.01 13.83 4.93
N ILE A 51 4.90 13.92 3.93
CA ILE A 51 5.92 12.89 3.70
C ILE A 51 6.90 12.81 4.89
N LEU A 52 7.27 13.94 5.49
CA LEU A 52 8.19 13.94 6.65
C LEU A 52 7.49 13.56 7.96
N GLY A 53 6.23 13.94 8.15
CA GLY A 53 5.49 13.73 9.39
C GLY A 53 4.63 12.45 9.38
N LEU A 54 3.75 12.31 8.40
CA LEU A 54 2.74 11.25 8.32
C LEU A 54 3.30 9.95 7.72
N ALA A 55 4.16 10.03 6.70
CA ALA A 55 4.64 8.84 6.00
C ALA A 55 5.39 7.82 6.90
N PRO A 56 6.22 8.19 7.90
CA PRO A 56 6.87 7.21 8.76
C PRO A 56 5.87 6.34 9.56
N VAL A 57 4.81 6.97 10.07
CA VAL A 57 3.74 6.28 10.81
C VAL A 57 2.92 5.41 9.85
N LEU A 58 2.55 5.94 8.68
CA LEU A 58 1.86 5.18 7.65
C LEU A 58 2.68 4.00 7.15
N TYR A 59 4.00 4.15 7.02
CA TYR A 59 4.90 3.09 6.58
C TYR A 59 4.88 1.92 7.55
N LEU A 60 4.98 2.19 8.85
CA LEU A 60 4.92 1.16 9.87
C LEU A 60 3.57 0.43 9.81
N LEU A 61 2.48 1.19 9.72
CA LEU A 61 1.14 0.66 9.70
C LEU A 61 0.85 -0.21 8.47
N ILE A 62 1.17 0.32 7.28
CA ILE A 62 1.01 -0.39 6.00
C ILE A 62 1.91 -1.62 5.96
N SER A 63 3.15 -1.52 6.46
CA SER A 63 4.08 -2.66 6.48
C SER A 63 3.55 -3.79 7.36
N ILE A 64 3.07 -3.50 8.58
CA ILE A 64 2.50 -4.53 9.45
C ILE A 64 1.26 -5.16 8.81
N GLY A 65 0.37 -4.32 8.26
CA GLY A 65 -0.81 -4.80 7.56
C GLY A 65 -0.47 -5.70 6.37
N PHE A 66 0.46 -5.29 5.51
CA PHE A 66 0.90 -6.06 4.35
C PHE A 66 1.62 -7.33 4.76
N LEU A 67 2.41 -7.32 5.85
CA LEU A 67 3.04 -8.53 6.35
C LEU A 67 2.00 -9.59 6.68
N ILE A 68 0.97 -9.22 7.44
CA ILE A 68 -0.13 -10.11 7.81
C ILE A 68 -0.88 -10.55 6.54
N GLY A 69 -1.28 -9.60 5.69
CA GLY A 69 -2.01 -9.87 4.44
C GLY A 69 -1.26 -10.80 3.48
N PHE A 70 0.05 -10.65 3.35
CA PHE A 70 0.88 -11.47 2.47
C PHE A 70 1.12 -12.88 3.04
N ILE A 71 1.20 -13.01 4.37
CA ILE A 71 1.22 -14.32 5.03
C ILE A 71 -0.09 -15.06 4.74
N LEU A 72 -1.24 -14.40 4.96
CA LEU A 72 -2.55 -15.00 4.65
C LEU A 72 -2.66 -15.36 3.16
N ALA A 73 -2.24 -14.47 2.24
CA ALA A 73 -2.27 -14.74 0.81
C ALA A 73 -1.42 -15.96 0.42
N LYS A 74 -0.27 -16.16 1.07
CA LYS A 74 0.58 -17.33 0.85
C LYS A 74 -0.12 -18.62 1.28
N TYR A 75 -0.71 -18.64 2.48
CA TYR A 75 -1.43 -19.81 2.98
C TYR A 75 -2.70 -20.08 2.16
N ALA A 76 -3.46 -19.04 1.81
CA ALA A 76 -4.67 -19.17 0.99
C ALA A 76 -4.35 -19.80 -0.38
N HIS A 77 -3.28 -19.37 -1.04
CA HIS A 77 -2.82 -20.01 -2.28
C HIS A 77 -2.40 -21.47 -2.06
N GLN A 78 -1.81 -21.81 -0.91
CA GLN A 78 -1.39 -23.18 -0.61
C GLN A 78 -2.57 -24.13 -0.36
N PHE A 79 -3.64 -23.66 0.28
CA PHE A 79 -4.80 -24.49 0.63
C PHE A 79 -5.87 -24.53 -0.47
N ILE A 80 -6.15 -23.40 -1.11
CA ILE A 80 -7.25 -23.27 -2.09
C ILE A 80 -6.73 -23.41 -3.53
N GLY A 81 -5.43 -23.16 -3.77
CA GLY A 81 -4.85 -23.10 -5.11
C GLY A 81 -5.22 -21.80 -5.86
N GLY A 82 -5.07 -21.83 -7.19
CA GLY A 82 -5.41 -20.71 -8.07
C GLY A 82 -4.25 -19.75 -8.39
N ASN A 83 -4.57 -18.58 -8.93
CA ASN A 83 -3.57 -17.61 -9.38
C ASN A 83 -2.97 -16.87 -8.18
N ARG A 84 -1.67 -17.05 -7.96
CA ARG A 84 -0.88 -16.35 -6.92
C ARG A 84 -1.10 -14.83 -6.95
N MET A 85 -1.17 -14.21 -8.13
CA MET A 85 -1.34 -12.75 -8.23
C MET A 85 -2.67 -12.28 -7.66
N ALA A 86 -3.76 -13.03 -7.87
CA ALA A 86 -5.09 -12.66 -7.38
C ALA A 86 -5.12 -12.59 -5.84
N TRP A 87 -4.43 -13.52 -5.16
CA TRP A 87 -4.34 -13.53 -3.69
C TRP A 87 -3.58 -12.33 -3.12
N TYR A 88 -2.52 -11.87 -3.78
CA TYR A 88 -1.79 -10.66 -3.35
C TYR A 88 -2.59 -9.38 -3.63
N ILE A 89 -3.32 -9.32 -4.74
CA ILE A 89 -4.25 -8.21 -5.02
C ILE A 89 -5.36 -8.16 -3.95
N ALA A 90 -5.94 -9.32 -3.61
CA ALA A 90 -6.98 -9.44 -2.59
C ALA A 90 -6.48 -9.03 -1.19
N SER A 91 -5.24 -9.37 -0.84
CA SER A 91 -4.66 -8.90 0.43
C SER A 91 -4.44 -7.39 0.42
N GLY A 92 -3.94 -6.80 -0.67
CA GLY A 92 -3.85 -5.35 -0.81
C GLY A 92 -5.20 -4.63 -0.66
N CYS A 93 -6.26 -5.22 -1.22
CA CYS A 93 -7.63 -4.69 -1.15
C CYS A 93 -8.21 -4.75 0.28
N THR A 94 -7.93 -5.81 1.03
CA THR A 94 -8.51 -6.03 2.36
C THR A 94 -7.71 -5.40 3.49
N THR A 95 -6.38 -5.44 3.41
CA THR A 95 -5.49 -4.99 4.49
C THR A 95 -5.74 -3.53 4.88
N PHE A 96 -5.73 -2.60 3.93
CA PHE A 96 -5.77 -1.17 4.27
C PHE A 96 -7.12 -0.73 4.87
N PRO A 97 -8.28 -1.04 4.24
CA PRO A 97 -9.59 -0.79 4.85
C PRO A 97 -9.76 -1.45 6.20
N LEU A 98 -9.32 -2.70 6.35
CA LEU A 98 -9.44 -3.43 7.62
C LEU A 98 -8.60 -2.76 8.71
N THR A 99 -7.37 -2.34 8.41
CA THR A 99 -6.53 -1.62 9.37
C THR A 99 -7.16 -0.29 9.78
N MET A 100 -7.71 0.48 8.83
CA MET A 100 -8.40 1.73 9.16
C MET A 100 -9.64 1.49 10.04
N TYR A 101 -10.44 0.48 9.70
CA TYR A 101 -11.62 0.11 10.47
C TYR A 101 -11.26 -0.32 11.90
N LEU A 102 -10.22 -1.15 12.07
CA LEU A 102 -9.75 -1.59 13.38
C LEU A 102 -9.28 -0.43 14.25
N ILE A 103 -8.53 0.52 13.67
CA ILE A 103 -8.08 1.72 14.40
C ILE A 103 -9.28 2.56 14.83
N GLN A 104 -10.25 2.78 13.92
CA GLN A 104 -11.45 3.52 14.25
C GLN A 104 -12.27 2.83 15.34
N TYR A 105 -12.37 1.50 15.31
CA TYR A 105 -13.09 0.71 16.30
C TYR A 105 -12.42 0.76 17.68
N ILE A 106 -11.08 0.66 17.74
CA ILE A 106 -10.33 0.61 19.00
C ILE A 106 -10.16 2.02 19.61
N MET A 107 -9.81 3.01 18.80
CA MET A 107 -9.46 4.35 19.28
C MET A 107 -10.61 5.37 19.17
N GLY A 108 -11.68 5.05 18.45
CA GLY A 108 -12.79 5.97 18.17
C GLY A 108 -12.41 7.13 17.23
N LEU A 109 -11.22 7.09 16.61
CA LEU A 109 -10.65 8.18 15.83
C LEU A 109 -10.12 7.70 14.48
N THR A 110 -10.19 8.56 13.47
CA THR A 110 -9.60 8.33 12.14
C THR A 110 -8.28 9.09 12.03
N ILE A 111 -7.17 8.34 11.96
CA ILE A 111 -5.80 8.91 11.87
C ILE A 111 -5.61 9.67 10.55
N ILE A 112 -6.20 9.16 9.47
CA ILE A 112 -6.09 9.75 8.14
C ILE A 112 -7.38 10.49 7.83
N ALA A 113 -7.32 11.81 7.67
CA ALA A 113 -8.51 12.61 7.39
C ALA A 113 -9.16 12.22 6.05
N SER A 114 -8.36 11.89 5.04
CA SER A 114 -8.85 11.46 3.72
C SER A 114 -9.72 10.20 3.77
N THR A 115 -9.47 9.27 4.69
CA THR A 115 -10.23 8.01 4.77
C THR A 115 -11.59 8.14 5.45
N ARG A 116 -11.97 9.35 5.88
CA ARG A 116 -13.31 9.63 6.44
C ARG A 116 -14.39 9.58 5.37
N THR A 117 -14.03 9.87 4.12
CA THR A 117 -14.95 9.81 3.00
C THR A 117 -14.84 8.45 2.30
N PRO A 118 -15.95 7.88 1.80
CA PRO A 118 -15.91 6.62 1.05
C PRO A 118 -14.98 6.70 -0.17
N LEU A 119 -14.95 7.86 -0.83
CA LEU A 119 -14.12 8.12 -1.99
C LEU A 119 -12.63 8.12 -1.64
N GLY A 120 -12.24 8.74 -0.51
CA GLY A 120 -10.84 8.74 -0.08
C GLY A 120 -10.37 7.37 0.40
N LEU A 121 -11.23 6.60 1.08
CA LEU A 121 -10.94 5.21 1.42
C LEU A 121 -10.76 4.35 0.15
N PHE A 122 -11.61 4.54 -0.85
CA PHE A 122 -11.50 3.82 -2.12
C PHE A 122 -10.19 4.13 -2.85
N LEU A 123 -9.85 5.41 -3.04
CA LEU A 123 -8.63 5.83 -3.74
C LEU A 123 -7.34 5.36 -3.04
N THR A 124 -7.29 5.47 -1.71
CA THR A 124 -6.14 4.99 -0.92
C THR A 124 -6.02 3.47 -0.97
N THR A 125 -7.15 2.75 -0.99
CA THR A 125 -7.15 1.29 -1.19
C THR A 125 -6.66 0.90 -2.59
N CYS A 126 -7.05 1.63 -3.64
CA CYS A 126 -6.51 1.43 -4.99
C CYS A 126 -4.99 1.60 -5.03
N CYS A 127 -4.43 2.55 -4.28
CA CYS A 127 -2.98 2.70 -4.14
C CYS A 127 -2.33 1.47 -3.51
N CYS A 128 -2.93 0.91 -2.44
CA CYS A 128 -2.44 -0.31 -1.81
C CYS A 128 -2.55 -1.53 -2.74
N ILE A 129 -3.64 -1.66 -3.49
CA ILE A 129 -3.82 -2.72 -4.50
C ILE A 129 -2.73 -2.63 -5.57
N PHE A 130 -2.46 -1.42 -6.10
CA PHE A 130 -1.44 -1.21 -7.11
C PHE A 130 -0.05 -1.64 -6.62
N SER A 131 0.32 -1.27 -5.39
CA SER A 131 1.58 -1.69 -4.79
C SER A 131 1.65 -3.20 -4.56
N ALA A 132 0.58 -3.82 -4.04
CA ALA A 132 0.53 -5.28 -3.84
C ALA A 132 0.62 -6.05 -5.17
N TRP A 133 0.01 -5.52 -6.23
CA TRP A 133 0.16 -6.04 -7.59
C TRP A 133 1.61 -5.93 -8.10
N LEU A 134 2.25 -4.77 -7.90
CA LEU A 134 3.65 -4.56 -8.26
C LEU A 134 4.57 -5.59 -7.57
N PHE A 135 4.34 -5.88 -6.28
CA PHE A 135 5.06 -6.92 -5.54
C PHE A 135 4.86 -8.32 -6.12
N ALA A 136 3.62 -8.66 -6.48
CA ALA A 136 3.29 -9.95 -7.07
C ALA A 136 3.96 -10.15 -8.44
N LEU A 137 4.02 -9.10 -9.26
CA LEU A 137 4.72 -9.08 -10.55
C LEU A 137 6.22 -9.27 -10.38
N LEU A 138 6.86 -8.44 -9.55
CA LEU A 138 8.32 -8.46 -9.32
C LEU A 138 8.77 -9.81 -8.74
N THR A 139 7.98 -10.36 -7.82
CA THR A 139 8.27 -11.66 -7.21
C THR A 139 8.11 -12.81 -8.21
N SER A 140 7.15 -12.72 -9.15
CA SER A 140 6.95 -13.75 -10.18
C SER A 140 8.08 -13.74 -11.22
N ARG A 141 8.56 -12.56 -11.64
CA ARG A 141 9.70 -12.42 -12.56
C ARG A 141 11.00 -12.97 -11.97
N THR A 142 11.24 -12.73 -10.69
CA THR A 142 12.43 -13.24 -9.98
C THR A 142 12.46 -14.77 -9.96
N LYS A 143 11.30 -15.42 -9.82
CA LYS A 143 11.20 -16.89 -9.80
C LYS A 143 11.59 -17.50 -11.16
N ILE A 144 11.17 -16.86 -12.26
CA ILE A 144 11.45 -17.33 -13.63
C ILE A 144 12.95 -17.27 -13.94
N GLN A 145 13.63 -16.18 -13.58
CA GLN A 145 15.07 -16.04 -13.84
C GLN A 145 15.94 -17.09 -13.12
N LEU A 146 15.55 -17.50 -11.91
CA LEU A 146 16.27 -18.56 -11.18
C LEU A 146 16.14 -19.93 -11.85
N ILE A 147 14.97 -20.24 -12.43
CA ILE A 147 14.74 -21.49 -13.16
C ILE A 147 15.56 -21.51 -14.46
N THR A 148 15.60 -20.39 -15.18
CA THR A 148 16.38 -20.27 -16.43
C THR A 148 17.89 -20.35 -16.18
N GLN A 149 18.40 -19.79 -15.08
CA GLN A 149 19.82 -19.86 -14.71
C GLN A 149 20.23 -21.25 -14.22
N GLY A 150 19.37 -21.97 -13.48
CA GLY A 150 19.63 -23.36 -13.08
C GLY A 150 19.75 -24.31 -14.29
N ASN A 151 18.89 -24.15 -15.29
CA ASN A 151 18.91 -24.97 -16.50
C ASN A 151 20.09 -24.66 -17.46
N GLN A 152 20.85 -23.59 -17.22
CA GLN A 152 22.06 -23.26 -17.98
C GLN A 152 23.34 -23.78 -17.33
N ASN A 153 23.33 -24.06 -16.02
CA ASN A 153 24.49 -24.62 -15.31
C ASN A 153 24.54 -26.16 -15.31
N ASP A 154 23.44 -26.82 -15.71
CA ASP A 154 23.36 -28.28 -15.89
C ASP A 154 23.71 -28.74 -17.33
N LYS A 155 24.27 -27.84 -18.16
CA LYS A 155 24.78 -28.14 -19.51
C LYS A 155 26.26 -27.79 -19.61
#